data_AF-A0A8T1TYS5-F1
#
_entry.id   AF-A0A8T1TYS5-F1
#
_cell.length_a   1.000
_cell.length_b   1.000
_cell.length_c   1.000
_cell.angle_alpha   90.00
_cell.angle_beta   90.00
_cell.angle_gamma   90.00
#
_symmetry.space_group_name_H-M   'P 1'
#
loop_
_entity.id
_entity.type
_entity.pdbx_description
1 polymer ?
#
loop_
_entity_poly.entity_id
_entity_poly.type
_entity_poly.pdbx_seq_one_letter_code
_entity_poly.pdbx_strand_id
1 'polypeptide(L)'
;MWRKKSTLLFEYKGAQSSRTTKGAKSKITFGHDLVTIMKDVRREEEYMCTGGMIELIKMEQGAWLEMYLADKSSSERGLSALMRLCQRFAAR
;
A
#
# COMPACT_ATOMS: atom_id res chain seq x y z
N MET A 1 -0.18 -10.60 14.76
CA MET A 1 0.72 -9.59 14.16
C MET A 1 0.56 -9.58 12.65
N TRP A 2 0.14 -8.45 12.09
CA TRP A 2 -0.14 -8.26 10.67
C TRP A 2 1.04 -8.61 9.74
N ARG A 3 2.30 -8.46 10.20
CA ARG A 3 3.52 -8.79 9.43
C ARG A 3 3.55 -10.23 8.89
N LYS A 4 3.02 -11.22 9.62
CA LYS A 4 3.02 -12.61 9.14
C LYS A 4 2.00 -12.85 8.02
N LYS A 5 0.95 -12.04 7.96
CA LYS A 5 -0.13 -12.17 6.99
C LYS A 5 0.14 -11.41 5.70
N SER A 6 0.84 -10.26 5.81
CA SER A 6 1.21 -9.49 4.63
C SER A 6 2.07 -10.30 3.67
N THR A 7 3.08 -10.99 4.19
CA THR A 7 3.97 -11.82 3.38
C THR A 7 3.20 -12.92 2.65
N LEU A 8 2.26 -13.61 3.31
CA LEU A 8 1.41 -14.62 2.67
C LEU A 8 0.49 -14.04 1.57
N LEU A 9 -0.01 -12.82 1.75
CA LEU A 9 -0.89 -12.17 0.76
C LEU A 9 -0.11 -11.64 -0.46
N PHE A 10 1.11 -11.14 -0.25
CA PHE A 10 1.99 -10.71 -1.34
C PHE A 10 2.66 -11.88 -2.08
N GLU A 11 2.90 -13.00 -1.39
CA GLU A 11 3.34 -14.27 -1.99
C GLU A 11 2.22 -14.94 -2.81
N TYR A 12 0.95 -14.71 -2.44
CA TYR A 12 -0.21 -15.25 -3.13
C TYR A 12 -0.43 -14.57 -4.50
N LYS A 13 0.13 -15.17 -5.56
CA LYS A 13 -0.10 -14.79 -6.97
C LYS A 13 -1.43 -15.32 -7.54
N GLY A 14 -2.54 -15.14 -6.84
CA GLY A 14 -3.89 -15.42 -7.38
C GLY A 14 -4.31 -14.38 -8.43
N ALA A 15 -5.24 -14.73 -9.32
CA ALA A 15 -5.65 -13.95 -10.49
C ALA A 15 -5.97 -12.47 -10.18
N GLN A 16 -4.97 -11.61 -10.33
CA GLN A 16 -5.05 -10.18 -10.03
C GLN A 16 -5.72 -9.43 -11.19
N SER A 17 -6.97 -9.77 -11.51
CA SER A 17 -7.78 -8.98 -12.44
C SER A 17 -8.53 -7.90 -11.67
N SER A 18 -7.84 -6.81 -11.30
CA SER A 18 -8.51 -5.64 -10.73
C SER A 18 -9.01 -4.73 -11.85
N ARG A 19 -10.34 -4.73 -12.03
CA ARG A 19 -11.08 -3.85 -12.93
C ARG A 19 -10.99 -2.41 -12.40
N THR A 20 -9.92 -1.70 -12.76
CA THR A 20 -9.71 -0.31 -12.33
C THR A 20 -10.78 0.59 -12.96
N THR A 21 -11.58 1.21 -12.10
CA THR A 21 -12.54 2.25 -12.46
C THR A 21 -11.79 3.50 -12.95
N LYS A 22 -12.33 4.06 -14.03
CA LYS A 22 -11.80 5.18 -14.82
C LYS A 22 -11.38 6.38 -13.96
N GLY A 23 -10.20 6.95 -14.23
CA GLY A 23 -9.94 8.37 -13.91
C GLY A 23 -8.52 8.79 -13.58
N ALA A 24 -7.62 7.89 -13.16
CA ALA A 24 -6.23 8.27 -12.93
C ALA A 24 -5.32 7.09 -13.22
N LYS A 25 -4.28 7.32 -14.01
CA LYS A 25 -3.19 6.37 -14.27
C LYS A 25 -2.46 6.07 -12.96
N SER A 26 -3.05 5.21 -12.13
CA SER A 26 -2.44 4.75 -10.89
C SER A 26 -1.36 3.75 -11.27
N LYS A 27 -0.10 4.20 -11.31
CA LYS A 27 1.12 3.35 -11.39
C LYS A 27 1.30 2.44 -10.14
N ILE A 28 0.23 2.11 -9.43
CA ILE A 28 0.23 1.33 -8.19
C ILE A 28 -0.49 0.02 -8.49
N THR A 29 0.28 -1.02 -8.78
CA THR A 29 -0.23 -2.36 -9.11
C THR A 29 -0.71 -3.12 -7.88
N PHE A 30 -0.19 -2.79 -6.68
CA PHE A 30 -0.48 -3.49 -5.42
C PHE A 30 -1.59 -2.85 -4.57
N GLY A 31 -2.27 -1.81 -5.06
CA GLY A 31 -3.23 -1.05 -4.25
C GLY A 31 -4.41 -1.88 -3.75
N HIS A 32 -4.81 -2.91 -4.49
CA HIS A 32 -5.86 -3.84 -4.08
C HIS A 32 -5.42 -4.74 -2.91
N ASP A 33 -4.21 -5.26 -2.98
CA ASP A 33 -3.67 -6.17 -1.97
C ASP A 33 -3.44 -5.42 -0.65
N LEU A 34 -2.96 -4.18 -0.73
CA LEU A 34 -2.82 -3.29 0.43
C LEU A 34 -4.17 -3.08 1.16
N VAL A 35 -5.24 -2.78 0.42
CA VAL A 35 -6.59 -2.62 1.01
C VAL A 35 -7.11 -3.92 1.62
N THR A 36 -6.79 -5.06 1.01
CA THR A 36 -7.19 -6.39 1.52
C THR A 36 -6.51 -6.67 2.86
N ILE A 37 -5.19 -6.45 2.95
CA ILE A 37 -4.43 -6.58 4.19
C ILE A 37 -5.01 -5.67 5.27
N MET A 38 -5.34 -4.43 4.93
CA MET A 38 -5.92 -3.48 5.89
C MET A 38 -7.26 -3.96 6.45
N LYS A 39 -8.12 -4.53 5.60
CA LYS A 39 -9.42 -5.08 6.03
C LYS A 39 -9.25 -6.31 6.91
N ASP A 40 -8.31 -7.20 6.57
CA ASP A 40 -8.01 -8.38 7.38
C ASP A 40 -7.45 -8.02 8.75
N VAL A 41 -6.58 -7.01 8.82
CA VAL A 41 -6.04 -6.50 10.10
C VAL A 41 -7.12 -5.85 10.94
N ARG A 42 -7.98 -5.02 10.33
CA ARG A 42 -9.16 -4.44 11.01
C ARG A 42 -10.12 -5.50 11.54
N ARG A 43 -10.28 -6.63 10.83
CA ARG A 43 -11.13 -7.75 11.24
C ARG A 43 -10.62 -8.47 12.48
N GLU A 44 -9.32 -8.36 12.76
CA GLU A 44 -8.67 -8.97 13.93
C GLU A 44 -8.48 -7.99 15.10
N GLU A 45 -9.37 -6.98 15.20
CA GLU A 45 -9.45 -5.98 16.28
C GLU A 45 -8.35 -4.90 16.28
N GLU A 46 -7.33 -4.98 15.41
CA GLU A 46 -6.25 -3.98 15.33
C GLU A 46 -6.44 -3.08 14.10
N TYR A 47 -6.59 -1.77 14.28
CA TYR A 47 -6.60 -0.84 13.13
C TYR A 47 -5.18 -0.70 12.57
N MET A 48 -4.99 -0.99 11.29
CA MET A 48 -3.71 -0.69 10.64
C MET A 48 -3.54 0.83 10.54
N CYS A 49 -2.55 1.37 11.26
CA CYS A 49 -2.21 2.78 11.18
C CYS A 49 -1.48 3.11 9.87
N THR A 50 -1.48 4.38 9.47
CA THR A 50 -0.73 4.87 8.30
C THR A 50 0.76 4.51 8.36
N GLY A 51 1.34 4.48 9.57
CA GLY A 51 2.72 4.05 9.79
C GLY A 51 2.96 2.59 9.43
N GLY A 52 2.05 1.69 9.82
CA GLY A 52 2.10 0.28 9.46
C GLY A 52 1.97 0.05 7.95
N MET A 53 1.13 0.85 7.26
CA MET A 53 1.05 0.80 5.79
C MET A 53 2.36 1.22 5.12
N ILE A 54 3.01 2.27 5.63
CA ILE A 54 4.29 2.73 5.10
C ILE A 54 5.38 1.68 5.32
N GLU A 55 5.42 1.05 6.49
CA GLU A 55 6.37 -0.01 6.80
C GLU A 55 6.13 -1.24 5.90
N LEU A 56 4.88 -1.60 5.67
CA LEU A 56 4.50 -2.66 4.73
C LEU A 56 4.95 -2.36 3.30
N ILE A 57 4.72 -1.14 2.80
CA ILE A 57 5.16 -0.72 1.47
C ILE A 57 6.69 -0.74 1.37
N LYS A 58 7.41 -0.33 2.43
CA LYS A 58 8.88 -0.41 2.47
C LYS A 58 9.38 -1.85 2.36
N MET A 59 8.74 -2.77 3.07
CA MET A 59 9.15 -4.18 3.12
C MET A 59 8.85 -4.92 1.82
N GLU A 60 7.61 -4.82 1.33
CA GLU A 60 7.13 -5.66 0.23
C GLU A 60 7.28 -4.97 -1.14
N GLN A 61 7.34 -3.63 -1.17
CA GLN A 61 7.33 -2.81 -2.39
C GLN A 61 8.46 -1.77 -2.40
N GLY A 62 9.62 -2.10 -1.80
CA GLY A 62 10.76 -1.19 -1.66
C GLY A 62 11.24 -0.59 -2.97
N ALA A 63 11.39 -1.40 -4.03
CA ALA A 63 11.80 -0.92 -5.35
C ALA A 63 10.79 0.07 -5.96
N TRP A 64 9.49 -0.20 -5.79
CA TRP A 64 8.45 0.74 -6.22
C TRP A 64 8.51 2.04 -5.41
N LEU A 65 8.73 1.95 -4.10
CA LEU A 65 8.83 3.11 -3.22
C LEU A 65 10.01 4.00 -3.60
N GLU A 66 11.18 3.42 -3.88
CA GLU A 66 12.36 4.15 -4.35
C GLU A 66 12.07 4.89 -5.66
N MET A 67 11.51 4.20 -6.66
CA MET A 67 11.10 4.84 -7.92
C MET A 67 10.06 5.94 -7.71
N TYR A 68 9.09 5.70 -6.83
CA TYR A 68 8.01 6.63 -6.53
C TYR A 68 8.54 7.92 -5.87
N LEU A 69 9.53 7.80 -4.98
CA LEU A 69 10.18 8.92 -4.30
C LEU A 69 11.20 9.64 -5.21
N ALA A 70 11.93 8.92 -6.06
CA ALA A 70 12.88 9.50 -7.01
C ALA A 70 12.20 10.43 -8.04
N ASP A 71 10.95 10.15 -8.39
CA ASP A 71 10.12 10.99 -9.26
C ASP A 71 9.63 12.29 -8.57
N LYS A 72 9.93 12.50 -7.28
CA LYS A 72 9.48 13.66 -6.52
C LYS A 72 10.59 14.70 -6.42
N SER A 73 10.20 15.97 -6.54
CA SER A 73 11.16 17.09 -6.53
C SER A 73 11.93 17.25 -5.22
N SER A 74 11.45 16.66 -4.11
CA SER A 74 12.18 16.62 -2.84
C SER A 74 11.69 15.44 -1.97
N SER A 75 12.56 14.97 -1.08
CA SER A 75 12.27 13.89 -0.14
C SER A 75 11.08 14.20 0.77
N GLU A 76 10.95 15.44 1.25
CA GLU A 76 9.84 15.88 2.09
C GLU A 76 8.49 15.83 1.35
N ARG A 77 8.46 16.29 0.08
CA ARG A 77 7.27 16.22 -0.76
C ARG A 77 6.91 14.77 -1.10
N GLY A 78 7.91 13.91 -1.30
CA GLY A 78 7.72 12.47 -1.51
C GLY A 78 7.11 11.77 -0.30
N LEU A 79 7.66 12.00 0.89
CA LEU A 79 7.13 11.46 2.14
C LEU A 79 5.70 11.96 2.42
N SER A 80 5.45 13.26 2.21
CA SER A 80 4.12 13.84 2.35
C SER A 80 3.10 13.26 1.35
N ALA A 81 3.53 13.01 0.11
CA ALA A 81 2.70 12.37 -0.90
C ALA A 81 2.41 10.90 -0.56
N LEU A 82 3.40 10.17 -0.02
CA LEU A 82 3.24 8.79 0.46
C LEU A 82 2.25 8.72 1.62
N MET A 83 2.37 9.60 2.62
CA MET A 83 1.43 9.66 3.74
C MET A 83 0.00 9.90 3.27
N ARG A 84 -0.21 10.86 2.36
CA ARG A 84 -1.54 11.12 1.77
C ARG A 84 -2.07 9.93 0.99
N LEU A 85 -1.21 9.19 0.29
CA LEU A 85 -1.58 7.97 -0.41
C LEU A 85 -2.07 6.89 0.56
N CYS A 86 -1.33 6.63 1.64
CA CYS A 86 -1.73 5.67 2.67
C CYS A 86 -3.03 6.09 3.37
N GLN A 87 -3.20 7.38 3.68
CA GLN A 87 -4.46 7.91 4.24
C GLN A 87 -5.66 7.69 3.30
N ARG A 88 -5.48 7.83 1.99
CA ARG A 88 -6.53 7.53 1.00
C ARG A 88 -6.88 6.04 0.94
N PHE A 89 -5.92 5.16 1.24
CA PHE A 89 -6.22 3.75 1.40
C PHE A 89 -6.95 3.49 2.73
N ALA A 90 -6.56 4.17 3.82
CA ALA A 90 -7.20 4.05 5.13
C ALA A 90 -8.67 4.49 5.15
N ALA A 91 -9.02 5.45 4.30
CA ALA A 91 -10.38 5.96 4.14
C ALA A 91 -11.28 5.11 3.23
N ARG A 92 -10.79 4.01 2.64
CA ARG A 92 -11.54 3.09 1.78
C ARG A 92 -11.99 1.84 2.51
#